data_AF-A0A7K3WN70-F1
#
_entry.id   AF-A0A7K3WN70-F1
#
_cell.length_a   1.000
_cell.length_b   1.000
_cell.length_c   1.000
_cell.angle_alpha   90.00
_cell.angle_beta   90.00
_cell.angle_gamma   90.00
#
_symmetry.space_group_name_H-M   'P 1'
#
loop_
_entity.id
_entity.type
_entity.pdbx_description
1 polymer ?
#
loop_
_entity_poly.entity_id
_entity_poly.type
_entity_poly.pdbx_seq_one_letter_code
_entity_poly.pdbx_strand_id
1 'polypeptide(L)'
;MIRKVLQLLLILTLIFIAGWILYQASTILLYVLVAAIVALIGRPLSNLLEKIKIKGKVLPRALIAAFTLITIIGILAVLIGAFLPVVFGQFQQLSKIDFVLFQEKFRPYIDGFNDFIVAYHINPDMKIDINQSVDYIFSSLNFTLLSGFLNTAIGVFGNFLIAIFSISFISFFF
;
A
#
# COMPACT_ATOMS: atom_id res chain seq x y z
N MET A 1 -39.86 7.88 -40.55
CA MET A 1 -38.39 7.98 -40.59
C MET A 1 -37.81 8.51 -39.28
N ILE A 2 -38.29 9.66 -38.77
CA ILE A 2 -37.81 10.32 -37.54
C ILE A 2 -37.88 9.45 -36.28
N ARG A 3 -38.97 8.70 -36.04
CA ARG A 3 -39.08 7.81 -34.86
C ARG A 3 -37.99 6.73 -34.81
N LYS A 4 -37.58 6.17 -35.96
CA LYS A 4 -36.51 5.17 -36.03
C LYS A 4 -35.13 5.80 -35.74
N VAL A 5 -34.89 7.03 -36.21
CA VAL A 5 -33.66 7.78 -35.93
C VAL A 5 -33.58 8.13 -34.44
N LEU A 6 -34.70 8.53 -33.83
CA LEU A 6 -34.75 8.87 -32.40
C LEU A 6 -34.50 7.64 -31.51
N GLN A 7 -35.06 6.48 -31.87
CA GLN A 7 -34.78 5.20 -31.20
C GLN A 7 -33.31 4.79 -31.36
N LEU A 8 -32.73 4.98 -32.55
CA LEU A 8 -31.31 4.67 -32.79
C LEU A 8 -30.39 5.53 -31.92
N LEU A 9 -30.64 6.84 -31.85
CA LEU A 9 -29.86 7.76 -31.00
C LEU A 9 -29.98 7.40 -29.52
N LEU A 10 -31.17 6.99 -29.06
CA LEU A 10 -31.40 6.58 -27.68
C LEU A 10 -30.62 5.30 -27.34
N ILE A 11 -30.65 4.29 -28.22
CA ILE A 11 -29.88 3.05 -28.05
C ILE A 11 -28.38 3.33 -28.04
N LEU A 12 -27.89 4.18 -28.96
CA LEU A 12 -26.47 4.55 -29.02
C LEU A 12 -26.02 5.24 -27.72
N THR A 13 -26.87 6.13 -27.19
CA THR A 13 -26.62 6.84 -25.93
C THR A 13 -26.60 5.87 -24.76
N LEU A 14 -27.54 4.92 -24.72
CA LEU A 14 -27.60 3.90 -23.67
C LEU A 14 -26.35 3.00 -23.68
N ILE A 15 -25.90 2.57 -24.87
CA ILE A 15 -24.68 1.77 -25.02
C ILE A 15 -23.46 2.57 -24.56
N PHE A 16 -23.38 3.86 -24.92
CA PHE A 16 -22.28 4.72 -24.49
C PHE A 16 -22.24 4.88 -22.97
N ILE A 17 -23.38 5.12 -22.33
CA ILE A 17 -23.50 5.21 -20.87
C ILE A 17 -23.11 3.87 -20.21
N ALA A 18 -23.61 2.74 -20.73
CA ALA A 18 -23.28 1.43 -20.22
C ALA A 18 -21.76 1.15 -20.33
N GLY A 19 -21.15 1.47 -21.46
CA GLY A 19 -19.71 1.37 -21.66
C GLY A 19 -18.92 2.24 -20.70
N TRP A 20 -19.38 3.47 -20.45
CA TRP A 20 -18.74 4.38 -19.50
C TRP A 20 -18.82 3.87 -18.05
N ILE A 21 -19.98 3.32 -17.64
CA ILE A 21 -20.13 2.68 -16.32
C ILE A 21 -19.19 1.49 -16.18
N LEU A 22 -19.09 0.62 -17.20
CA LEU A 22 -18.18 -0.51 -17.19
C LEU A 22 -16.71 -0.08 -17.12
N TYR A 23 -16.34 0.99 -17.81
CA TYR A 23 -14.99 1.57 -17.72
C TYR A 23 -14.70 2.11 -16.31
N GLN A 24 -15.65 2.83 -15.72
CA GLN A 24 -15.53 3.36 -14.36
C GLN A 24 -15.46 2.23 -13.30
N ALA A 25 -16.12 1.10 -13.56
CA ALA A 25 -16.13 -0.09 -12.73
C ALA A 25 -15.01 -1.10 -13.07
N SER A 26 -14.04 -0.74 -13.93
CA SER A 26 -12.95 -1.64 -14.36
C SER A 26 -12.18 -2.26 -13.18
N THR A 27 -11.90 -1.48 -12.14
CA THR A 27 -11.28 -1.98 -10.90
C THR A 27 -12.14 -3.04 -10.20
N ILE A 28 -13.46 -2.85 -10.17
CA ILE A 28 -14.39 -3.82 -9.57
C ILE A 28 -14.42 -5.10 -10.39
N LEU A 29 -14.45 -5.00 -11.74
CA LEU A 29 -14.38 -6.16 -12.63
C LEU A 29 -13.09 -6.96 -12.40
N LEU A 30 -11.96 -6.28 -12.22
CA LEU A 30 -10.70 -6.94 -11.84
C LEU A 30 -10.82 -7.67 -10.50
N TYR A 31 -11.42 -7.03 -9.49
CA TYR A 31 -11.63 -7.67 -8.18
C TYR A 31 -12.54 -8.90 -8.29
N VAL A 32 -13.56 -8.89 -9.15
CA VAL A 32 -14.41 -10.05 -9.43
C VAL A 32 -13.60 -11.20 -10.04
N LEU A 33 -12.74 -10.92 -11.02
CA LEU A 33 -11.87 -11.93 -11.62
C LEU A 33 -10.91 -12.55 -10.59
N VAL A 34 -10.26 -11.70 -9.78
CA VAL A 34 -9.36 -12.17 -8.71
C VAL A 34 -10.14 -12.98 -7.67
N ALA A 35 -11.31 -12.53 -7.26
CA ALA A 35 -12.17 -13.24 -6.32
C ALA A 35 -12.59 -14.63 -6.85
N ALA A 36 -12.92 -14.75 -8.14
CA ALA A 36 -13.22 -16.03 -8.75
C ALA A 36 -12.02 -17.01 -8.70
N ILE A 37 -10.80 -16.50 -8.92
CA ILE A 37 -9.57 -17.29 -8.80
C ILE A 37 -9.35 -17.72 -7.34
N VAL A 38 -9.49 -16.80 -6.38
CA VAL A 38 -9.36 -17.09 -4.95
C VAL A 38 -10.37 -18.14 -4.50
N ALA A 39 -11.64 -17.99 -4.91
CA ALA A 39 -12.70 -18.98 -4.63
C ALA A 39 -12.34 -20.35 -5.20
N LEU A 40 -11.83 -20.40 -6.44
CA LEU A 40 -11.39 -21.64 -7.09
C LEU A 40 -10.27 -22.34 -6.29
N ILE A 41 -9.28 -21.58 -5.81
CA ILE A 41 -8.19 -22.09 -4.96
C ILE A 41 -8.74 -22.57 -3.60
N GLY A 42 -9.79 -21.92 -3.08
CA GLY A 42 -10.46 -22.29 -1.84
C GLY A 42 -11.36 -23.52 -1.92
N ARG A 43 -11.83 -23.92 -3.11
CA ARG A 43 -12.69 -25.09 -3.29
C ARG A 43 -12.21 -26.39 -2.63
N PRO A 44 -10.94 -26.82 -2.73
CA PRO A 44 -10.48 -28.02 -2.01
C PRO A 44 -10.66 -27.91 -0.49
N LEU A 45 -10.40 -26.72 0.08
CA LEU A 45 -10.61 -26.47 1.51
C LEU A 45 -12.10 -26.49 1.86
N SER A 46 -12.95 -25.79 1.10
CA SER A 46 -14.40 -25.78 1.36
C SER A 46 -14.99 -27.20 1.26
N ASN A 47 -14.57 -27.99 0.28
CA ASN A 47 -15.00 -29.38 0.11
C ASN A 47 -14.55 -30.29 1.26
N LEU A 48 -13.38 -30.01 1.85
CA LEU A 48 -12.90 -30.73 3.02
C LEU A 48 -13.75 -30.38 4.25
N LEU A 49 -14.11 -29.11 4.40
CA LEU A 49 -14.99 -28.65 5.48
C LEU A 49 -16.43 -29.18 5.35
N GLU A 50 -16.97 -29.31 4.13
CA GLU A 50 -18.29 -29.91 3.89
C GLU A 50 -18.37 -31.37 4.33
N LYS A 51 -17.25 -32.10 4.31
CA LYS A 51 -17.19 -33.49 4.78
C LYS A 51 -17.23 -33.60 6.30
N ILE A 52 -16.93 -32.53 7.02
CA ILE A 52 -16.94 -32.51 8.49
C ILE A 52 -18.39 -32.37 8.97
N LYS A 53 -18.94 -33.47 9.50
CA LYS A 53 -20.27 -33.48 10.12
C LYS A 53 -20.14 -33.25 11.61
N ILE A 54 -20.70 -32.15 12.13
CA ILE A 54 -20.79 -31.91 13.57
C ILE A 54 -22.18 -32.33 14.03
N LYS A 55 -22.25 -33.32 14.94
CA LYS A 55 -23.53 -33.86 15.48
C LYS A 55 -24.53 -34.30 14.39
N GLY A 56 -24.03 -34.87 13.29
CA GLY A 56 -24.87 -35.37 12.19
C GLY A 56 -25.44 -34.30 11.25
N LYS A 57 -25.18 -33.00 11.50
CA LYS A 57 -25.58 -31.90 10.62
C LYS A 57 -24.36 -31.34 9.87
N VAL A 58 -24.56 -31.00 8.61
CA VAL A 58 -23.56 -30.30 7.78
C VAL A 58 -23.56 -28.82 8.18
N LEU A 59 -22.39 -28.18 8.21
CA LEU A 59 -22.32 -26.74 8.43
C LEU A 59 -23.07 -25.97 7.33
N PRO A 60 -23.72 -24.83 7.66
CA PRO A 60 -24.24 -23.92 6.65
C PRO A 60 -23.15 -23.48 5.67
N ARG A 61 -23.47 -23.43 4.38
CA ARG A 61 -22.52 -23.05 3.32
C ARG A 61 -21.81 -21.72 3.57
N ALA A 62 -22.54 -20.74 4.11
CA ALA A 62 -21.99 -19.44 4.52
C ALA A 62 -20.84 -19.56 5.53
N LEU A 63 -20.98 -20.43 6.54
CA LEU A 63 -19.92 -20.64 7.54
C LEU A 63 -18.70 -21.33 6.95
N ILE A 64 -18.91 -22.28 6.04
CA ILE A 64 -17.82 -22.99 5.34
C ILE A 64 -17.02 -22.02 4.45
N ALA A 65 -17.72 -21.19 3.66
CA ALA A 65 -17.09 -20.19 2.81
C ALA A 65 -16.32 -19.15 3.64
N ALA A 66 -16.92 -18.63 4.72
CA ALA A 66 -16.26 -17.69 5.61
C ALA A 66 -14.97 -18.28 6.23
N PHE A 67 -15.03 -19.50 6.74
CA PHE A 67 -13.85 -20.15 7.33
C PHE A 67 -12.76 -20.42 6.29
N THR A 68 -13.15 -20.85 5.09
CA THR A 68 -12.22 -21.07 3.97
C THR A 68 -11.49 -19.78 3.59
N LEU A 69 -12.24 -18.66 3.48
CA LEU A 69 -11.67 -17.35 3.17
C LEU A 69 -10.74 -16.85 4.28
N ILE A 70 -11.16 -16.94 5.54
CA ILE A 70 -10.32 -16.56 6.70
C ILE A 70 -9.03 -17.38 6.70
N THR A 71 -9.10 -18.67 6.37
CA THR A 71 -7.93 -19.54 6.29
C THR A 71 -6.98 -19.08 5.19
N ILE A 72 -7.49 -18.80 3.99
CA ILE A 72 -6.66 -18.31 2.86
C ILE A 72 -6.01 -16.97 3.21
N ILE A 73 -6.78 -16.01 3.73
CA ILE A 73 -6.27 -14.70 4.13
C ILE A 73 -5.24 -14.85 5.25
N GLY A 74 -5.48 -15.74 6.22
CA GLY A 74 -4.55 -16.04 7.30
C GLY A 74 -3.23 -16.61 6.80
N ILE A 75 -3.27 -17.55 5.86
CA ILE A 75 -2.06 -18.11 5.23
C ILE A 75 -1.28 -17.02 4.52
N LEU A 76 -1.95 -16.16 3.75
CA LEU A 76 -1.31 -15.02 3.08
C LEU A 76 -0.71 -14.03 4.08
N ALA A 77 -1.42 -13.73 5.17
CA ALA A 77 -0.96 -12.84 6.22
C ALA A 77 0.27 -13.38 6.93
N VAL A 78 0.32 -14.69 7.22
CA VAL A 78 1.50 -15.35 7.80
C VAL A 78 2.68 -15.30 6.82
N LEU A 79 2.43 -15.57 5.54
CA LEU A 79 3.46 -15.52 4.52
C LEU A 79 4.05 -14.12 4.40
N ILE A 80 3.22 -13.09 4.24
CA ILE A 80 3.65 -11.67 4.20
C ILE A 80 4.34 -11.27 5.50
N GLY A 81 3.78 -11.65 6.64
CA GLY A 81 4.31 -11.37 7.97
C GLY A 81 5.69 -11.99 8.19
N ALA A 82 6.01 -13.13 7.58
CA ALA A 82 7.33 -13.73 7.63
C ALA A 82 8.38 -12.95 6.82
N PHE A 83 7.98 -12.27 5.74
CA PHE A 83 8.87 -11.42 4.93
C PHE A 83 9.15 -10.06 5.57
N LEU A 84 8.19 -9.47 6.29
CA LEU A 84 8.36 -8.19 6.98
C LEU A 84 9.66 -8.09 7.82
N PRO A 85 9.93 -8.99 8.79
CA PRO A 85 11.09 -8.86 9.69
C PRO A 85 12.41 -8.95 8.93
N VAL A 86 12.49 -9.75 7.86
CA VAL A 86 13.68 -9.87 7.02
C VAL A 86 13.97 -8.53 6.32
N VAL A 87 12.94 -7.87 5.80
CA VAL A 87 13.06 -6.58 5.14
C VAL A 87 13.41 -5.48 6.16
N PHE A 88 12.71 -5.40 7.29
CA PHE A 88 12.97 -4.40 8.33
C PHE A 88 14.34 -4.57 8.99
N GLY A 89 14.82 -5.80 9.16
CA GLY A 89 16.16 -6.08 9.67
C GLY A 89 17.27 -5.46 8.82
N GLN A 90 17.07 -5.35 7.50
CA GLN A 90 18.01 -4.67 6.59
C GLN A 90 17.95 -3.14 6.73
N PHE A 91 16.75 -2.57 6.88
CA PHE A 91 16.60 -1.13 7.09
C PHE A 91 17.20 -0.63 8.40
N GLN A 92 17.10 -1.42 9.48
CA GLN A 92 17.72 -1.05 10.77
C GLN A 92 19.26 -0.96 10.68
N GLN A 93 19.91 -1.69 9.78
CA GLN A 93 21.35 -1.55 9.56
C GLN A 93 21.70 -0.26 8.83
N LEU A 94 20.84 0.18 7.91
CA LEU A 94 21.01 1.43 7.14
C LEU A 94 20.61 2.69 7.93
N SER A 95 19.64 2.58 8.84
CA SER A 95 19.18 3.70 9.69
C SER A 95 20.15 4.04 10.84
N LYS A 96 21.19 3.22 11.07
CA LYS A 96 22.28 3.50 12.03
C LYS A 96 23.32 4.48 11.49
N ILE A 97 23.00 5.27 10.47
CA ILE A 97 23.79 6.47 10.15
C ILE A 97 23.56 7.43 11.32
N ASP A 98 24.46 7.33 12.29
CA ASP A 98 24.42 8.10 13.52
C ASP A 98 24.56 9.58 13.19
N PHE A 99 23.71 10.41 13.77
CA PHE A 99 23.77 11.87 13.64
C PHE A 99 25.17 12.39 14.00
N VAL A 100 25.79 11.76 15.00
CA VAL A 100 27.17 12.00 15.43
C VAL A 100 28.17 11.68 14.33
N LEU A 101 28.03 10.54 13.66
CA LEU A 101 28.91 10.12 12.55
C LEU A 101 28.78 11.04 11.33
N PHE A 102 27.56 11.54 11.07
CA PHE A 102 27.32 12.50 10.01
C PHE A 102 27.99 13.84 10.33
N GLN A 103 27.81 14.37 11.55
CA GLN A 103 28.47 15.59 12.00
C GLN A 103 30.00 15.45 11.98
N GLU A 104 30.56 14.38 12.54
CA GLU A 104 32.02 14.17 12.59
C GLU A 104 32.65 14.07 11.20
N LYS A 105 31.99 13.41 10.24
CA LYS A 105 32.50 13.31 8.87
C LYS A 105 32.41 14.61 8.10
N PHE A 106 31.39 15.43 8.32
CA PHE A 106 31.17 16.67 7.57
C PHE A 106 31.83 17.90 8.19
N ARG A 107 32.09 17.89 9.50
CA ARG A 107 32.76 18.97 10.24
C ARG A 107 34.08 19.45 9.60
N PRO A 108 35.04 18.60 9.22
CA PRO A 108 36.29 19.08 8.61
C PRO A 108 36.09 19.78 7.26
N TYR A 109 35.05 19.45 6.50
CA TYR A 109 34.75 20.13 5.24
C TYR A 109 34.14 21.52 5.47
N ILE A 110 33.31 21.65 6.49
CA ILE A 110 32.65 22.92 6.85
C ILE A 110 33.65 23.85 7.54
N ASP A 111 34.49 23.32 8.41
CA ASP A 111 35.58 24.07 9.05
C ASP A 111 36.56 24.58 7.98
N GLY A 112 36.96 23.75 7.01
CA GLY A 112 37.81 24.18 5.90
C GLY A 112 37.16 25.25 5.01
N PHE A 113 35.83 25.23 4.86
CA PHE A 113 35.09 26.26 4.14
C PHE A 113 35.02 27.58 4.94
N ASN A 114 34.82 27.50 6.26
CA ASN A 114 34.85 28.66 7.15
C ASN A 114 36.25 29.29 7.20
N ASP A 115 37.30 28.47 7.21
CA ASP A 115 38.70 28.93 7.15
C ASP A 115 38.98 29.67 5.83
N PHE A 116 38.43 29.19 4.71
CA PHE A 116 38.50 29.88 3.42
C PHE A 116 37.79 31.25 3.45
N ILE A 117 36.59 31.34 4.03
CA ILE A 117 35.84 32.60 4.18
C ILE A 117 36.67 33.62 4.97
N VAL A 118 37.28 33.19 6.08
CA VAL A 118 38.12 34.03 6.93
C VAL A 118 39.40 34.45 6.20
N ALA A 119 40.07 33.52 5.52
CA ALA A 119 41.32 33.80 4.79
C ALA A 119 41.14 34.84 3.68
N TYR A 120 39.99 34.83 3.00
CA TYR A 120 39.69 35.75 1.89
C TYR A 120 38.92 37.02 2.32
N HIS A 121 38.75 37.28 3.62
CA HIS A 121 37.98 38.42 4.16
C HIS A 121 36.56 38.52 3.57
N ILE A 122 36.00 37.38 3.20
CA ILE A 122 34.62 37.31 2.74
C ILE A 122 33.77 37.49 4.01
N ASN A 123 32.83 38.44 3.95
CA ASN A 123 32.00 38.93 5.06
C ASN A 123 31.87 37.95 6.26
N PRO A 124 32.34 38.32 7.48
CA PRO A 124 32.42 37.40 8.63
C PRO A 124 31.06 36.85 9.11
N ASP A 125 29.95 37.46 8.68
CA ASP A 125 28.59 36.98 8.94
C ASP A 125 28.22 35.72 8.12
N MET A 126 29.03 35.30 7.14
CA MET A 126 28.77 34.11 6.31
C MET A 126 29.33 32.80 6.89
N LYS A 127 29.83 32.79 8.13
CA LYS A 127 30.29 31.54 8.77
C LYS A 127 29.12 30.56 8.95
N ILE A 128 29.33 29.32 8.52
CA ILE A 128 28.34 28.25 8.63
C ILE A 128 28.54 27.53 9.97
N ASP A 129 27.54 27.57 10.84
CA ASP A 129 27.48 26.71 12.02
C ASP A 129 26.93 25.34 11.61
N ILE A 130 27.81 24.33 11.66
CA ILE A 130 27.47 22.96 11.29
C ILE A 130 26.38 22.37 12.17
N ASN A 131 26.32 22.74 13.46
CA ASN A 131 25.32 22.20 14.38
C ASN A 131 23.93 22.70 14.01
N GLN A 132 23.80 24.02 13.80
CA GLN A 132 22.53 24.63 13.41
C GLN A 132 22.06 24.17 12.01
N SER A 133 22.99 24.01 11.07
CA SER A 133 22.67 23.59 9.71
C SER A 133 22.21 22.12 9.67
N VAL A 134 22.89 21.24 10.40
CA VAL A 134 22.52 19.83 10.50
C VAL A 134 21.21 19.68 11.26
N ASP A 135 21.00 20.40 12.37
CA ASP A 135 19.73 20.37 13.12
C ASP A 135 18.54 20.82 12.26
N TYR A 136 18.70 21.89 11.47
CA TYR A 136 17.65 22.37 10.56
C TYR A 136 17.35 21.36 9.43
N ILE A 137 18.39 20.80 8.81
CA ILE A 137 18.24 19.79 7.75
C ILE A 137 17.56 18.54 8.30
N PHE A 138 18.02 17.99 9.41
CA PHE A 138 17.45 16.78 9.99
C PHE A 138 16.03 17.01 10.52
N SER A 139 15.73 18.15 11.15
CA SER A 139 14.38 18.44 11.62
C SER A 139 13.38 18.64 10.48
N SER A 140 13.75 19.37 9.42
CA SER A 140 12.91 19.57 8.23
C SER A 140 12.71 18.28 7.43
N LEU A 141 13.77 17.48 7.27
CA LEU A 141 13.71 16.16 6.66
C LEU A 141 12.82 15.24 7.49
N ASN A 142 13.01 15.16 8.81
CA ASN A 142 12.19 14.30 9.66
C ASN A 142 10.70 14.64 9.57
N PHE A 143 10.32 15.92 9.62
CA PHE A 143 8.91 16.31 9.54
C PHE A 143 8.29 16.02 8.16
N THR A 144 9.01 16.34 7.08
CA THR A 144 8.54 16.10 5.70
C THR A 144 8.50 14.62 5.35
N LEU A 145 9.54 13.88 5.72
CA LEU A 145 9.63 12.44 5.52
C LEU A 145 8.59 11.71 6.37
N LEU A 146 8.38 12.09 7.63
CA LEU A 146 7.36 11.48 8.48
C LEU A 146 5.95 11.73 7.93
N SER A 147 5.63 12.97 7.56
CA SER A 147 4.31 13.31 7.01
C SER A 147 4.06 12.66 5.65
N GLY A 148 5.05 12.66 4.76
CA GLY A 148 4.98 11.99 3.47
C GLY A 148 4.85 10.48 3.61
N PHE A 149 5.67 9.86 4.47
CA PHE A 149 5.60 8.43 4.77
C PHE A 149 4.24 8.05 5.35
N LEU A 150 3.71 8.81 6.31
CA LEU A 150 2.39 8.55 6.89
C LEU A 150 1.29 8.64 5.84
N ASN A 151 1.29 9.66 4.99
CA ASN A 151 0.29 9.80 3.92
C ASN A 151 0.35 8.66 2.91
N THR A 152 1.56 8.29 2.47
CA THR A 152 1.74 7.15 1.55
C THR A 152 1.37 5.84 2.22
N ALA A 153 1.77 5.62 3.47
CA ALA A 153 1.42 4.43 4.23
C ALA A 153 -0.10 4.33 4.36
N ILE A 154 -0.79 5.37 4.83
CA ILE A 154 -2.25 5.40 4.96
C ILE A 154 -2.92 5.14 3.60
N GLY A 155 -2.42 5.73 2.50
CA GLY A 155 -2.95 5.49 1.16
C GLY A 155 -2.79 4.04 0.70
N VAL A 156 -1.58 3.47 0.85
CA VAL A 156 -1.29 2.08 0.46
C VAL A 156 -2.07 1.11 1.33
N PHE A 157 -2.02 1.24 2.66
CA PHE A 157 -2.74 0.38 3.59
C PHE A 157 -4.25 0.51 3.40
N GLY A 158 -4.77 1.71 3.17
CA GLY A 158 -6.19 1.96 2.89
C GLY A 158 -6.65 1.25 1.62
N ASN A 159 -5.94 1.46 0.50
CA ASN A 159 -6.26 0.79 -0.77
C ASN A 159 -6.13 -0.74 -0.67
N PHE A 160 -5.11 -1.22 0.02
CA PHE A 160 -4.90 -2.65 0.25
C PHE A 160 -6.02 -3.28 1.08
N LEU A 161 -6.46 -2.60 2.14
CA LEU A 161 -7.55 -3.05 3.00
C LEU A 161 -8.88 -3.07 2.23
N ILE A 162 -9.15 -2.06 1.41
CA ILE A 162 -10.32 -2.03 0.52
C ILE A 162 -10.25 -3.21 -0.45
N ALA A 163 -9.11 -3.46 -1.10
CA ALA A 163 -8.94 -4.56 -2.04
C ALA A 163 -9.17 -5.92 -1.37
N ILE A 164 -8.52 -6.19 -0.23
CA ILE A 164 -8.70 -7.45 0.51
C ILE A 164 -10.16 -7.62 0.91
N PHE A 165 -10.78 -6.59 1.48
CA PHE A 165 -12.17 -6.66 1.92
C PHE A 165 -13.12 -6.93 0.75
N SER A 166 -13.00 -6.18 -0.34
CA SER A 166 -13.83 -6.35 -1.53
C SER A 166 -13.64 -7.72 -2.17
N ILE A 167 -12.41 -8.19 -2.37
CA ILE A 167 -12.14 -9.50 -2.95
C ILE A 167 -12.67 -10.62 -2.06
N SER A 168 -12.48 -10.52 -0.74
CA SER A 168 -12.99 -11.51 0.22
C SER A 168 -14.51 -11.55 0.22
N PHE A 169 -15.17 -10.40 0.21
CA PHE A 169 -16.62 -10.29 0.15
C PHE A 169 -17.17 -10.86 -1.16
N ILE A 170 -16.57 -10.53 -2.31
CA ILE A 170 -17.00 -11.06 -3.60
C ILE A 170 -16.78 -12.58 -3.68
N SER A 171 -15.63 -13.05 -3.19
CA SER A 171 -15.28 -14.48 -3.19
C SER A 171 -16.23 -15.31 -2.33
N PHE A 172 -16.95 -14.72 -1.37
CA PHE A 172 -17.97 -15.41 -0.58
C PHE A 172 -19.18 -15.84 -1.41
N PHE A 173 -19.46 -15.14 -2.51
CA PHE A 173 -20.59 -15.42 -3.40
C PHE A 173 -20.26 -16.40 -4.54
N PHE A 174 -18.98 -16.78 -4.70
CA PHE A 174 -18.50 -17.72 -5.72
C PHE A 174 -18.26 -19.12 -5.16
#